data_AF-A0A7C1IZF2-F1
#
_entry.id   AF-A0A7C1IZF2-F1
#
_cell.length_a   1.000
_cell.length_b   1.000
_cell.length_c   1.000
_cell.angle_alpha   90.00
_cell.angle_beta   90.00
_cell.angle_gamma   90.00
#
_symmetry.space_group_name_H-M   'P 1'
#
loop_
_entity.id
_entity.type
_entity.pdbx_description
1 polymer ?
#
loop_
_entity_poly.entity_id
_entity_poly.type
_entity_poly.pdbx_seq_one_letter_code
_entity_poly.pdbx_strand_id
1 'polypeptide(L)'
;DAFILPTIYDPFSNATLEALAMGLFTITSNANGCSEVIQEKCGYVIRDLKNTEEMIYAIKLANSNYDRNLIRQSVREFDFRNKLDELINLCLKT
;
A
#
# COMPACT_ATOMS: atom_id res chain seq x y z
N ASP A 1 -6.26 13.76 -4.05
CA ASP A 1 -5.62 13.47 -2.76
C ASP A 1 -4.76 12.23 -2.86
N ALA A 2 -3.73 12.09 -2.04
CA ALA A 2 -2.90 10.90 -2.00
C ALA A 2 -2.31 10.76 -0.59
N PHE A 3 -1.99 9.53 -0.19
CA PHE A 3 -1.22 9.26 1.01
C PHE A 3 0.24 9.02 0.64
N ILE A 4 1.17 9.63 1.36
CA ILE A 4 2.61 9.60 1.03
C ILE A 4 3.39 9.20 2.29
N LEU A 5 3.95 7.99 2.30
CA LEU A 5 4.77 7.44 3.38
C LEU A 5 6.04 6.76 2.84
N PRO A 6 7.04 7.53 2.38
CA PRO A 6 8.32 7.00 1.88
C PRO A 6 9.25 6.65 3.05
N THR A 7 8.83 5.72 3.89
CA THR A 7 9.57 5.31 5.09
C THR A 7 10.94 4.71 4.75
N ILE A 8 11.91 4.88 5.65
CA ILE A 8 13.20 4.17 5.57
C ILE A 8 13.01 2.68 5.88
N TYR A 9 12.05 2.34 6.75
CA TYR A 9 11.67 0.97 7.09
C TYR A 9 10.31 0.96 7.81
N ASP A 10 9.41 0.07 7.41
CA ASP A 10 8.19 -0.29 8.15
C ASP A 10 7.82 -1.73 7.79
N PRO A 11 7.79 -2.69 8.75
CA PRO A 11 7.53 -4.09 8.44
C PRO A 11 6.23 -4.32 7.68
N PHE A 12 5.17 -3.55 7.99
CA PHE A 12 3.90 -3.55 7.26
C PHE A 12 3.04 -2.39 7.81
N SER A 13 3.06 -1.24 7.13
CA SER A 13 2.43 -0.06 7.69
C SER A 13 0.90 -0.13 7.65
N ASN A 14 0.27 -0.14 8.81
CA ASN A 14 -1.20 -0.05 8.91
C ASN A 14 -1.73 1.25 8.29
N ALA A 15 -0.99 2.35 8.42
CA ALA A 15 -1.40 3.63 7.81
C ALA A 15 -1.45 3.56 6.28
N THR A 16 -0.50 2.86 5.65
CA THR A 16 -0.52 2.58 4.20
C THR A 16 -1.71 1.71 3.83
N LEU A 17 -1.99 0.65 4.59
CA LEU A 17 -3.12 -0.23 4.35
C LEU A 17 -4.47 0.50 4.50
N GLU A 18 -4.61 1.31 5.56
CA GLU A 18 -5.78 2.15 5.82
C GLU A 18 -6.01 3.17 4.70
N ALA A 19 -4.95 3.81 4.20
CA ALA A 19 -5.04 4.74 3.07
C ALA A 19 -5.58 4.04 1.81
N LEU A 20 -5.07 2.85 1.50
CA LEU A 20 -5.59 2.02 0.39
C LEU A 20 -7.06 1.64 0.63
N ALA A 21 -7.42 1.21 1.84
CA ALA A 21 -8.80 0.88 2.20
C ALA A 21 -9.74 2.09 2.14
N MET A 22 -9.21 3.32 2.30
CA MET A 22 -9.94 4.57 2.09
C MET A 22 -10.01 5.00 0.62
N GLY A 23 -9.37 4.25 -0.29
CA GLY A 23 -9.37 4.51 -1.73
C GLY A 23 -8.43 5.66 -2.14
N LEU A 24 -7.38 5.91 -1.35
CA LEU A 24 -6.35 6.90 -1.67
C LEU A 24 -5.23 6.25 -2.47
N PHE A 25 -4.79 6.93 -3.52
CA PHE A 25 -3.55 6.57 -4.19
C PHE A 25 -2.38 6.71 -3.20
N THR A 26 -1.60 5.64 -3.04
CA THR A 26 -0.56 5.58 -2.00
C THR A 26 0.83 5.56 -2.61
N ILE A 27 1.68 6.49 -2.18
CA ILE A 27 3.11 6.51 -2.49
C ILE A 27 3.88 6.04 -1.27
N THR A 28 4.66 4.97 -1.39
CA THR A 28 5.47 4.41 -0.30
C THR A 28 6.86 4.04 -0.82
N SER A 29 7.76 3.57 0.05
CA SER A 29 9.02 2.94 -0.35
C SER A 29 8.91 1.42 -0.44
N ASN A 30 9.86 0.80 -1.13
CA ASN A 30 10.06 -0.66 -1.14
C ASN A 30 10.48 -1.25 0.22
N ALA A 31 10.90 -0.40 1.18
CA ALA A 31 11.23 -0.79 2.54
C ALA A 31 9.99 -0.83 3.48
N ASN A 32 8.81 -0.52 2.96
CA ASN A 32 7.54 -0.75 3.63
C ASN A 32 6.99 -2.12 3.19
N GLY A 33 6.71 -3.05 4.11
CA GLY A 33 6.14 -4.34 3.71
C GLY A 33 4.74 -4.23 3.11
N CYS A 34 4.00 -3.15 3.41
CA CYS A 34 2.73 -2.88 2.74
C CYS A 34 2.92 -2.55 1.24
N SER A 35 4.14 -2.30 0.77
CA SER A 35 4.42 -2.15 -0.67
C SER A 35 4.14 -3.43 -1.48
N GLU A 36 4.18 -4.61 -0.86
CA GLU A 36 3.93 -5.89 -1.52
C GLU A 36 2.47 -6.06 -1.97
N VAL A 37 1.55 -5.34 -1.35
CA VAL A 37 0.10 -5.44 -1.61
C VAL A 37 -0.43 -4.30 -2.48
N ILE A 38 0.43 -3.34 -2.84
CA ILE A 38 0.06 -2.24 -3.74
C ILE A 38 0.01 -2.78 -5.16
N GLN A 39 -1.21 -2.88 -5.69
CA GLN A 39 -1.44 -3.28 -7.08
C GLN A 39 -1.17 -2.12 -8.05
N GLU A 40 -0.99 -2.47 -9.33
CA GLU A 40 -0.90 -1.48 -10.41
C GLU A 40 -2.10 -0.52 -10.37
N LYS A 41 -1.85 0.76 -10.65
CA LYS A 41 -2.85 1.85 -10.64
C LYS A 41 -3.40 2.22 -9.24
N CYS A 42 -3.01 1.50 -8.18
CA CYS A 42 -3.45 1.80 -6.81
C CYS A 42 -2.45 2.63 -5.99
N GLY A 43 -1.21 2.69 -6.45
CA GLY A 43 -0.15 3.43 -5.79
C GLY A 43 1.15 3.42 -6.58
N TYR A 44 2.21 3.91 -5.94
CA TYR A 44 3.57 3.85 -6.48
C TYR A 44 4.57 3.52 -5.37
N VAL A 45 5.53 2.65 -5.68
CA VAL A 45 6.57 2.22 -4.75
C VAL A 45 7.92 2.81 -5.18
N ILE A 46 8.43 3.75 -4.39
CA ILE A 46 9.74 4.39 -4.55
C ILE A 46 10.83 3.36 -4.24
N ARG A 47 11.77 3.18 -5.18
CA ARG A 47 12.88 2.23 -5.03
C ARG A 47 14.09 2.85 -4.36
N ASP A 48 14.37 4.12 -4.64
CA ASP A 48 15.44 4.88 -4.00
C ASP A 48 14.90 6.20 -3.44
N LEU A 49 14.90 6.31 -2.11
CA LEU A 49 14.42 7.51 -1.40
C LEU A 49 15.24 8.78 -1.71
N LYS A 50 16.47 8.63 -2.23
CA LYS A 50 17.30 9.77 -2.66
C LYS A 50 17.00 10.19 -4.09
N ASN A 51 16.28 9.38 -4.86
CA ASN A 51 15.92 9.69 -6.23
C ASN A 51 14.73 10.67 -6.26
N THR A 52 15.06 11.96 -6.37
CA THR A 52 14.05 13.02 -6.42
C THR A 52 13.18 12.94 -7.68
N GLU A 53 13.72 12.46 -8.80
CA GLU A 53 12.94 12.31 -10.05
C GLU A 53 11.87 11.24 -9.91
N GLU A 54 12.18 10.13 -9.22
CA GLU A 54 11.22 9.07 -8.94
C GLU A 54 10.08 9.57 -8.04
N MET A 55 10.39 10.36 -7.02
CA MET A 55 9.36 11.00 -6.17
C MET A 55 8.48 11.96 -6.97
N ILE A 56 9.07 12.81 -7.83
CA ILE A 56 8.31 13.71 -8.70
C ILE A 56 7.39 12.93 -9.64
N TYR A 57 7.88 11.84 -10.22
CA TYR A 57 7.08 10.97 -11.08
C TYR A 57 5.89 10.37 -10.32
N ALA A 58 6.12 9.82 -9.12
CA ALA A 58 5.06 9.27 -8.28
C ALA A 58 3.98 10.31 -7.92
N ILE A 59 4.39 11.54 -7.58
CA ILE A 59 3.46 12.64 -7.29
C ILE A 59 2.64 13.03 -8.53
N LYS A 60 3.27 13.06 -9.72
CA LYS A 60 2.55 13.32 -10.98
C LYS A 60 1.49 12.24 -11.26
N LEU A 61 1.82 10.97 -11.04
CA LEU A 61 0.85 9.87 -11.14
C LEU A 61 -0.30 10.05 -10.13
N ALA A 62 0.00 10.38 -8.88
CA ALA A 62 -1.01 10.60 -7.85
C ALA A 62 -1.92 11.81 -8.12
N ASN A 63 -1.47 12.77 -8.92
CA ASN A 63 -2.27 13.92 -9.35
C ASN A 63 -3.13 13.63 -10.60
N SER A 64 -2.97 12.45 -11.21
CA SER A 64 -3.83 11.99 -12.30
C SER A 64 -5.11 11.34 -11.76
N ASN A 65 -6.09 11.09 -12.62
CA ASN A 65 -7.31 10.40 -12.22
C ASN A 65 -7.02 8.92 -11.93
N TYR A 66 -7.40 8.44 -10.75
CA TYR A 66 -7.34 7.04 -10.34
C TYR A 66 -8.72 6.60 -9.83
N ASP A 67 -9.01 5.31 -9.97
CA ASP A 67 -10.29 4.74 -9.52
C ASP A 67 -10.22 4.41 -8.03
N ARG A 68 -10.87 5.24 -7.21
CA ARG A 68 -10.92 5.03 -5.75
C ARG A 68 -11.55 3.69 -5.38
N ASN A 69 -12.52 3.18 -6.13
CA ASN A 69 -13.16 1.91 -5.82
C ASN A 69 -12.24 0.73 -6.12
N LEU A 70 -11.46 0.81 -7.22
CA LEU A 70 -10.42 -0.17 -7.51
C LEU A 70 -9.43 -0.29 -6.36
N ILE A 71 -8.93 0.85 -5.85
CA ILE A 71 -7.97 0.89 -4.73
C ILE A 71 -8.55 0.24 -3.47
N ARG A 72 -9.82 0.52 -3.15
CA ARG A 72 -10.47 -0.10 -1.98
C ARG A 72 -10.58 -1.62 -2.12
N GLN A 73 -10.94 -2.09 -3.31
CA GLN A 73 -11.10 -3.52 -3.56
C GLN A 73 -9.75 -4.24 -3.55
N SER A 74 -8.65 -3.58 -3.94
CA SER A 74 -7.32 -4.20 -4.05
C SER A 74 -6.76 -4.69 -2.71
N VAL A 75 -7.25 -4.15 -1.59
CA VAL A 75 -6.80 -4.52 -0.23
C VAL A 75 -7.89 -5.14 0.63
N ARG A 76 -9.07 -5.43 0.07
CA ARG A 76 -10.23 -5.89 0.84
C ARG A 76 -9.99 -7.22 1.56
N GLU A 77 -9.12 -8.07 1.03
CA GLU A 77 -8.75 -9.35 1.63
C GLU A 77 -7.86 -9.23 2.87
N PHE A 78 -7.24 -8.06 3.09
CA PHE A 78 -6.40 -7.76 4.26
C PHE A 78 -7.22 -7.26 5.46
N ASP A 79 -8.53 -7.54 5.48
CA ASP A 79 -9.35 -7.37 6.68
C ASP A 79 -8.76 -8.17 7.84
N PHE A 80 -8.76 -7.55 9.02
CA PHE A 80 -8.16 -8.13 10.22
C PHE A 80 -8.76 -9.49 10.58
N ARG A 81 -10.08 -9.69 10.43
CA ARG A 81 -10.72 -10.96 10.76
C ARG A 81 -10.27 -12.07 9.82
N ASN A 82 -10.23 -11.79 8.52
CA ASN A 82 -9.77 -12.75 7.52
C ASN A 82 -8.32 -13.19 7.79
N LYS A 83 -7.44 -12.23 8.11
CA LYS A 83 -6.03 -12.52 8.40
C LYS A 83 -5.83 -13.24 9.73
N LEU A 84 -6.65 -12.94 10.73
CA LEU A 84 -6.67 -13.67 11.99
C LEU A 84 -7.12 -15.12 11.79
N ASP A 85 -8.18 -15.36 11.03
CA ASP A 85 -8.67 -16.71 10.72
C ASP A 85 -7.63 -17.51 9.92
N GLU A 86 -6.94 -16.88 8.96
CA GLU A 86 -5.84 -17.48 8.21
C GLU A 86 -4.70 -17.93 9.14
N LEU A 87 -4.30 -17.06 10.08
CA LEU A 87 -3.28 -17.36 11.07
C LEU A 87 -3.68 -18.51 12.00
N ILE A 88 -4.92 -18.49 12.53
CA ILE A 88 -5.46 -19.56 13.38
C ILE A 88 -5.43 -20.89 12.62
N ASN A 89 -5.90 -20.91 11.38
CA ASN A 89 -5.91 -22.12 10.56
C ASN A 89 -4.49 -22.63 10.26
N LEU A 90 -3.52 -21.73 10.06
CA LEU A 90 -2.12 -22.10 9.86
C LEU A 90 -1.53 -22.76 11.11
N CYS A 91 -1.78 -22.20 12.29
CA CYS A 91 -1.25 -22.71 13.55
C CYS A 91 -1.96 -23.96 14.06
N LEU A 92 -3.26 -24.11 13.78
CA LEU A 92 -4.05 -25.27 14.20
C LEU A 92 -4.01 -26.44 13.20
N LYS A 93 -3.49 -26.23 11.98
CA LYS A 93 -3.08 -27.32 11.09
C LYS A 93 -1.79 -27.97 11.62
N THR A 94 -1.93 -28.65 12.76
CA THR A 94 -1.06 -29.73 13.25
C THR A 94 -1.90 -30.99 13.37
#